data_AF-A0A1G6UH45-F1
#
_entry.id   AF-A0A1G6UH45-F1
#
_cell.length_a   1.000
_cell.length_b   1.000
_cell.length_c   1.000
_cell.angle_alpha   90.00
_cell.angle_beta   90.00
_cell.angle_gamma   90.00
#
_symmetry.space_group_name_H-M   'P 1'
#
loop_
_entity.id
_entity.type
_entity.pdbx_description
1 polymer ?
#
loop_
_entity_poly.entity_id
_entity_poly.type
_entity_poly.pdbx_seq_one_letter_code
_entity_poly.pdbx_strand_id
1 'polypeptide(L)'
;MATTVSARIYSHHEKSDGTFNVKYVVYHKGERKFIDSPHFVSKRQINKDFNIKDKFVLKWLDETLDDYRILISAINSRLDFFTCEELRDYLRDSNKDIDLIEFANAHIDYLKENNREPYLLN
;
A
#
# COMPACT_ATOMS: atom_id res chain seq x y z
N MET A 1 -11.98 11.60 3.72
CA MET A 1 -11.26 11.73 2.42
C MET A 1 -11.12 10.35 1.80
N ALA A 2 -11.09 10.21 0.48
CA ALA A 2 -11.00 8.89 -0.16
C ALA A 2 -9.60 8.27 0.02
N THR A 3 -9.56 7.01 0.43
CA THR A 3 -8.35 6.18 0.50
C THR A 3 -8.38 5.20 -0.67
N THR A 4 -7.29 5.09 -1.44
CA THR A 4 -7.22 4.14 -2.55
C THR A 4 -5.80 3.67 -2.81
N VAL A 5 -5.67 2.58 -3.55
CA VAL A 5 -4.40 1.96 -3.94
C VAL A 5 -4.40 1.69 -5.45
N SER A 6 -3.23 1.86 -6.08
CA SER A 6 -3.04 1.55 -7.50
C SER A 6 -1.63 1.07 -7.79
N ALA A 7 -1.43 0.30 -8.86
CA ALA A 7 -0.09 -0.04 -9.35
C ALA A 7 0.32 0.90 -10.50
N ARG A 8 1.54 1.44 -10.45
CA ARG A 8 2.08 2.35 -11.48
C ARG A 8 3.55 2.10 -11.76
N ILE A 9 3.98 2.48 -12.96
CA ILE A 9 5.39 2.63 -13.31
C ILE A 9 5.67 4.07 -13.69
N TYR A 10 6.94 4.47 -13.64
CA TYR A 10 7.37 5.82 -13.92
C TYR A 10 8.49 5.80 -14.96
N SER A 11 8.35 6.60 -16.01
CA SER A 11 9.29 6.64 -17.14
C SER A 11 10.72 6.99 -16.71
N HIS A 12 10.88 7.89 -15.74
CA HIS A 12 12.17 8.30 -15.20
C HIS A 12 12.81 7.26 -14.26
N HIS A 13 12.14 6.14 -13.99
CA HIS A 13 12.66 5.03 -13.19
C HIS A 13 13.06 3.81 -14.05
N GLU A 14 13.39 4.03 -15.33
CA GLU A 14 14.00 2.99 -16.18
C GLU A 14 15.34 2.55 -15.59
N LYS A 15 15.53 1.24 -15.46
CA LYS A 15 16.80 0.62 -15.06
C LYS A 15 17.72 0.48 -16.27
N SER A 16 19.00 0.24 -16.02
CA SER A 16 20.01 0.08 -17.08
C SER A 16 19.74 -1.07 -18.04
N ASP A 17 18.95 -2.06 -17.62
CA ASP A 17 18.52 -3.21 -18.42
C ASP A 17 17.22 -2.96 -19.22
N GLY A 18 16.66 -1.74 -19.17
CA GLY A 18 15.44 -1.36 -19.87
C GLY A 18 14.15 -1.83 -19.19
N THR A 19 14.23 -2.23 -17.92
CA THR A 19 13.05 -2.59 -17.10
C THR A 19 12.60 -1.44 -16.21
N PHE A 20 11.34 -1.51 -15.77
CA PHE A 20 10.71 -0.54 -14.87
C PHE A 20 10.20 -1.28 -13.64
N ASN A 21 10.54 -0.79 -12.46
CA ASN A 21 9.96 -1.29 -11.22
C ASN A 21 8.50 -0.85 -11.11
N VAL A 22 7.61 -1.80 -10.82
CA VAL A 22 6.22 -1.50 -10.48
C VAL A 22 6.15 -0.98 -9.05
N LYS A 23 5.42 0.10 -8.83
CA LYS A 23 5.18 0.69 -7.51
C LYS A 23 3.71 0.60 -7.18
N TYR A 24 3.38 0.08 -6.00
CA TYR A 24 2.07 0.29 -5.42
C TYR A 24 2.02 1.69 -4.81
N VAL A 25 1.00 2.45 -5.16
CA VAL A 25 0.79 3.83 -4.73
C VAL A 25 -0.39 3.83 -3.77
N VAL A 26 -0.13 4.26 -2.54
CA VAL A 26 -1.13 4.45 -1.50
C VAL A 26 -1.53 5.91 -1.53
N TYR A 27 -2.83 6.18 -1.66
CA TYR A 27 -3.40 7.52 -1.60
C TYR A 27 -4.23 7.64 -0.33
N HIS A 28 -3.91 8.62 0.50
CA HIS A 28 -4.65 8.89 1.72
C HIS A 28 -4.53 10.36 2.10
N LYS A 29 -5.66 10.98 2.45
CA LYS A 29 -5.74 12.40 2.85
C LYS A 29 -5.07 13.40 1.90
N GLY A 30 -5.19 13.16 0.59
CA GLY A 30 -4.60 14.04 -0.44
C GLY A 30 -3.10 13.85 -0.64
N GLU A 31 -2.46 12.98 0.14
CA GLU A 31 -1.06 12.59 -0.05
C GLU A 31 -0.95 11.25 -0.77
N ARG A 32 0.26 10.98 -1.28
CA ARG A 32 0.62 9.68 -1.84
C ARG A 32 1.95 9.18 -1.30
N LYS A 33 2.05 7.89 -1.04
CA LYS A 33 3.28 7.19 -0.69
C LYS A 33 3.43 5.92 -1.54
N PHE A 34 4.66 5.44 -1.65
CA PHE A 34 5.02 4.33 -2.53
C PHE A 34 5.44 3.10 -1.73
N ILE A 35 5.06 1.94 -2.23
CA ILE A 35 5.58 0.63 -1.85
C ILE A 35 6.22 0.03 -3.09
N ASP A 36 7.48 -0.36 -3.00
CA ASP A 36 8.17 -1.02 -4.10
C ASP A 36 7.66 -2.45 -4.25
N SER A 37 7.26 -2.82 -5.46
CA SER A 37 6.90 -4.19 -5.81
C SER A 37 8.16 -4.99 -6.12
N PRO A 38 8.17 -6.32 -5.89
CA PRO A 38 9.21 -7.20 -6.46
C PRO A 38 9.13 -7.31 -7.99
N HIS A 39 8.05 -6.84 -8.62
CA HIS A 39 7.82 -6.98 -10.04
C HIS A 39 8.49 -5.88 -10.88
N PHE A 40 9.12 -6.33 -11.97
CA PHE A 40 9.69 -5.47 -13.00
C PHE A 40 9.04 -5.79 -14.34
N VAL A 41 8.79 -4.74 -15.13
CA VAL A 41 8.19 -4.88 -16.46
C VAL A 41 9.10 -4.27 -17.53
N SER A 42 9.16 -4.91 -18.68
CA SER A 42 9.89 -4.40 -19.84
C SER A 42 9.01 -3.55 -20.76
N LYS A 43 9.62 -2.85 -21.72
CA LYS A 43 8.91 -2.11 -22.78
C LYS A 43 7.88 -2.94 -23.56
N ARG A 44 8.07 -4.28 -23.64
CA ARG A 44 7.12 -5.18 -24.30
C ARG A 44 5.82 -5.35 -23.52
N GLN A 45 5.86 -5.18 -22.21
CA GLN A 45 4.76 -5.42 -21.27
C GLN A 45 3.98 -4.15 -20.93
N ILE A 46 4.37 -3.01 -21.51
CA ILE A 46 3.76 -1.71 -21.28
C ILE A 46 3.32 -1.07 -22.61
N ASN A 47 2.47 -0.05 -22.53
CA ASN A 47 2.12 0.79 -23.66
C ASN A 47 3.03 2.05 -23.72
N LYS A 48 2.81 2.91 -24.72
CA LYS A 48 3.58 4.16 -24.88
C LYS A 48 3.39 5.16 -23.75
N ASP A 49 2.27 5.05 -23.03
CA ASP A 49 1.90 5.91 -21.91
C ASP A 49 2.38 5.35 -20.56
N PHE A 50 3.23 4.31 -20.58
CA PHE A 50 3.72 3.63 -19.39
C PHE A 50 2.62 2.97 -18.54
N ASN A 51 1.54 2.50 -19.17
CA ASN A 51 0.56 1.61 -18.55
C ASN A 51 0.94 0.15 -18.82
N ILE A 52 0.79 -0.71 -17.81
CA ILE A 52 1.03 -2.14 -17.92
C ILE A 52 -0.10 -2.77 -18.74
N LYS A 53 0.26 -3.56 -19.75
CA LYS A 53 -0.70 -4.26 -20.64
C LYS A 53 -0.57 -5.79 -20.56
N ASP A 54 0.49 -6.29 -19.94
CA ASP A 54 0.70 -7.73 -19.75
C ASP A 54 -0.33 -8.28 -18.77
N LYS A 55 -1.17 -9.21 -19.23
CA LYS A 55 -2.28 -9.76 -18.44
C LYS A 55 -1.83 -10.56 -17.23
N PHE A 56 -0.70 -11.26 -17.32
CA PHE A 56 -0.20 -12.06 -16.19
C PHE A 56 0.33 -11.15 -15.09
N VAL A 57 1.08 -10.11 -15.47
CA VAL A 57 1.55 -9.10 -14.53
C VAL A 57 0.36 -8.38 -13.88
N LEU A 58 -0.62 -7.95 -14.68
CA LEU A 58 -1.82 -7.29 -14.15
C LEU A 58 -2.54 -8.17 -13.12
N LYS A 59 -2.70 -9.46 -13.39
CA LYS A 59 -3.33 -10.40 -12.45
C LYS A 59 -2.62 -10.42 -11.10
N TRP A 60 -1.30 -10.56 -11.06
CA TRP A 60 -0.54 -10.58 -9.80
C TRP A 60 -0.62 -9.24 -9.05
N LEU A 61 -0.59 -8.13 -9.79
CA LEU A 61 -0.72 -6.80 -9.20
C LEU A 61 -2.11 -6.58 -8.61
N ASP A 62 -3.16 -7.03 -9.30
CA ASP A 62 -4.54 -6.94 -8.84
C ASP A 62 -4.77 -7.78 -7.58
N GLU A 63 -4.22 -8.99 -7.51
CA GLU A 63 -4.25 -9.83 -6.30
C GLU A 63 -3.67 -9.09 -5.09
N THR A 64 -2.48 -8.49 -5.21
CA THR A 64 -1.90 -7.68 -4.11
C THR A 64 -2.72 -6.43 -3.78
N LEU A 65 -3.27 -5.76 -4.80
CA LEU A 65 -4.11 -4.58 -4.58
C LEU A 65 -5.41 -4.94 -3.86
N ASP A 66 -5.98 -6.12 -4.11
CA ASP A 66 -7.16 -6.61 -3.42
C ASP A 66 -6.85 -6.92 -1.96
N ASP A 67 -5.70 -7.52 -1.65
CA ASP A 67 -5.25 -7.72 -0.26
C ASP A 67 -5.13 -6.38 0.48
N TYR A 68 -4.54 -5.37 -0.15
CA TYR A 68 -4.48 -4.02 0.42
C TYR A 68 -5.87 -3.40 0.64
N ARG A 69 -6.81 -3.60 -0.30
CA ARG A 69 -8.19 -3.10 -0.16
C ARG A 69 -8.92 -3.79 1.00
N ILE A 70 -8.70 -5.08 1.20
CA ILE A 70 -9.25 -5.84 2.33
C ILE A 70 -8.70 -5.27 3.65
N LEU A 71 -7.38 -5.07 3.75
CA LEU A 71 -6.74 -4.50 4.93
C LEU A 71 -7.24 -3.08 5.24
N ILE A 72 -7.33 -2.21 4.22
CA ILE A 72 -7.90 -0.86 4.36
C ILE A 72 -9.35 -0.93 4.86
N SER A 73 -10.15 -1.85 4.32
CA SER A 73 -11.55 -2.04 4.72
C SER A 73 -11.67 -2.50 6.17
N ALA A 74 -10.77 -3.37 6.63
CA ALA A 74 -10.74 -3.86 8.01
C ALA A 74 -10.49 -2.76 9.04
N ILE A 75 -9.66 -1.75 8.68
CA ILE A 75 -9.34 -0.62 9.57
C ILE A 75 -10.13 0.66 9.22
N ASN A 76 -11.19 0.56 8.42
CA ASN A 76 -11.88 1.73 7.87
C ASN A 76 -12.34 2.74 8.92
N SER A 77 -12.82 2.28 10.08
CA SER A 77 -13.25 3.14 11.19
C SER A 77 -12.11 3.91 11.86
N ARG A 78 -10.87 3.50 11.63
CA ARG A 78 -9.65 4.11 12.20
C ARG A 78 -8.80 4.82 11.16
N LEU A 79 -9.12 4.73 9.86
CA LEU A 79 -8.35 5.35 8.78
C LEU A 79 -8.13 6.85 9.00
N ASP A 80 -9.08 7.55 9.60
CA ASP A 80 -8.95 8.98 9.89
C ASP A 80 -7.86 9.31 10.92
N PHE A 81 -7.32 8.33 11.65
CA PHE A 81 -6.19 8.50 12.56
C PHE A 81 -4.83 8.24 11.91
N PHE A 82 -4.81 7.62 10.73
CA PHE A 82 -3.56 7.32 10.03
C PHE A 82 -3.10 8.52 9.20
N THR A 83 -1.80 8.71 9.12
CA THR A 83 -1.15 9.46 8.05
C THR A 83 -0.98 8.57 6.82
N CYS A 84 -0.69 9.17 5.65
CA CYS A 84 -0.41 8.39 4.45
C CYS A 84 0.86 7.53 4.60
N GLU A 85 1.84 8.02 5.36
CA GLU A 85 3.06 7.32 5.78
C GLU A 85 2.73 6.03 6.55
N GLU A 86 2.00 6.16 7.67
CA GLU A 86 1.62 5.05 8.55
C GLU A 86 0.74 4.04 7.83
N LEU A 87 -0.20 4.49 6.99
CA LEU A 87 -1.02 3.56 6.20
C LEU A 87 -0.17 2.77 5.20
N ARG A 88 0.79 3.43 4.55
CA ARG A 88 1.71 2.76 3.63
C ARG A 88 2.59 1.76 4.35
N ASP A 89 3.10 2.09 5.53
CA ASP A 89 3.91 1.17 6.33
C ASP A 89 3.08 -0.02 6.82
N TYR A 90 1.86 0.23 7.30
CA TYR A 90 0.91 -0.82 7.65
C TYR A 90 0.68 -1.79 6.49
N LEU A 91 0.37 -1.31 5.28
CA LEU A 91 0.12 -2.18 4.12
C LEU A 91 1.37 -2.95 3.68
N ARG A 92 2.54 -2.31 3.72
CA ARG A 92 3.82 -2.97 3.41
C ARG A 92 4.10 -4.12 4.38
N ASP A 93 3.92 -3.86 5.66
CA ASP A 93 4.30 -4.79 6.72
C ASP A 93 3.22 -5.86 6.94
N SER A 94 1.95 -5.58 6.61
CA SER A 94 0.82 -6.54 6.60
C SER A 94 0.97 -7.67 5.60
N ASN A 95 1.72 -7.45 4.53
CA ASN A 95 1.99 -8.46 3.53
C ASN A 95 3.08 -9.47 3.96
N LYS A 96 3.56 -9.37 5.21
CA LYS A 96 4.42 -10.35 5.89
C LYS A 96 3.64 -10.87 7.09
N ASP A 97 2.78 -11.87 6.90
CA ASP A 97 2.05 -12.58 7.98
C ASP A 97 1.74 -11.70 9.20
N ILE A 98 0.94 -10.64 9.06
CA ILE A 98 0.59 -9.84 10.23
C ILE A 98 -0.34 -10.63 11.13
N ASP A 99 0.21 -11.01 12.28
CA ASP A 99 -0.55 -11.37 13.45
C ASP A 99 -1.30 -10.12 13.93
N LEU A 100 -2.59 -10.05 13.57
CA LEU A 100 -3.49 -8.93 13.86
C LEU A 100 -3.46 -8.51 15.35
N ILE A 101 -3.13 -9.47 16.22
CA ILE A 101 -3.02 -9.27 17.67
C ILE A 101 -1.79 -8.42 18.00
N GLU A 102 -0.64 -8.71 17.39
CA GLU A 102 0.60 -7.96 17.61
C GLU A 102 0.47 -6.51 17.12
N PHE A 103 -0.17 -6.32 15.96
CA PHE A 103 -0.48 -4.98 15.45
C PHE A 103 -1.40 -4.19 16.38
N ALA A 104 -2.49 -4.82 16.86
CA ALA A 104 -3.41 -4.18 17.79
C ALA A 104 -2.70 -3.77 19.10
N ASN A 105 -1.82 -4.62 19.63
CA ASN A 105 -1.05 -4.34 20.83
C ASN A 105 -0.04 -3.21 20.62
N ALA A 106 0.75 -3.23 19.54
CA ALA A 106 1.69 -2.17 19.22
C ALA A 106 1.00 -0.80 19.03
N HIS A 107 -0.19 -0.80 18.44
CA HIS A 107 -0.99 0.41 18.28
C HIS A 107 -1.57 0.91 19.61
N ILE A 108 -2.03 0.00 20.50
CA ILE A 108 -2.46 0.36 21.85
C ILE A 108 -1.32 0.99 22.64
N ASP A 109 -0.10 0.44 22.53
CA ASP A 109 1.06 0.95 23.25
C ASP A 109 1.52 2.31 22.70
N TYR A 110 1.51 2.50 21.38
CA TYR A 110 1.70 3.81 20.76
C TYR A 110 0.68 4.87 21.25
N LEU A 111 -0.58 4.50 21.41
CA LEU A 111 -1.62 5.40 21.92
C LEU A 111 -1.37 5.79 23.38
N LYS A 112 -0.94 4.83 24.22
CA LYS A 112 -0.56 5.08 25.62
C LYS A 112 0.65 6.02 25.73
N GLU A 113 1.68 5.81 24.92
CA GLU A 113 2.89 6.64 24.93
C GLU A 113 2.63 8.08 24.49
N ASN A 114 1.62 8.30 23.65
CA ASN A 114 1.24 9.63 23.16
C ASN A 114 0.10 10.28 23.98
N ASN A 115 -0.22 9.77 25.19
CA ASN A 115 -1.30 10.25 26.07
C ASN A 115 -2.67 10.35 25.37
N ARG A 116 -2.99 9.40 24.48
CA ARG A 116 -4.30 9.28 23.83
C ARG A 116 -5.03 8.08 24.42
N GLU A 117 -6.11 8.33 25.15
CA GLU A 117 -6.93 7.27 25.76
C GLU A 117 -7.58 6.39 24.67
N PRO A 118 -7.44 5.05 24.73
CA PRO A 118 -8.16 4.15 23.84
C PRO A 118 -9.66 4.20 24.16
N TYR A 119 -10.51 4.30 23.14
CA TYR A 119 -11.97 4.28 23.32
C TYR A 119 -12.41 2.91 23.89
N LEU A 120 -12.56 2.84 25.21
CA LEU A 120 -13.23 1.74 25.88
C LEU A 120 -14.74 1.87 25.63
N LEU A 121 -15.31 0.94 24.87
CA LEU A 121 -16.75 0.77 24.79
C LEU A 121 -17.22 0.25 26.15
N ASN A 122 -17.94 1.11 26.89
CA ASN A 122 -18.70 0.73 28.08
C ASN A 122 -19.83 -0.24 27.73
#